data_AF-A0A7S4T7I9-F1
#
_entry.id   AF-A0A7S4T7I9-F1
#
_cell.length_a   1.000
_cell.length_b   1.000
_cell.length_c   1.000
_cell.angle_alpha   90.00
_cell.angle_beta   90.00
_cell.angle_gamma   90.00
#
_symmetry.space_group_name_H-M   'P 1'
#
loop_
_entity.id
_entity.type
_entity.pdbx_description
1 polymer ?
#
loop_
_entity_poly.entity_id
_entity_poly.type
_entity_poly.pdbx_seq_one_letter_code
_entity_poly.pdbx_strand_id
1 'polypeptide(L)'
;MWCKPLPLPCALEHSCSRLVGRSMAPPPRLPAAPAAVLCGWAFLLALSQPVHASLHDGLQLDEGVGEDHMALLQHRAQPRRQRSSAIAHFSSLSQLKGHVGNLYQTLGDARQSPGSNVTTEDIFCYMYPGYCKAPFSCPEFARNEAHEKFNEWIVNGLAPGGIPDLHVWCYSEESYQYISRCATGDLIGAAKIRYLLTRAGYFGGLAHETDGSLCFLEGYCADTDVSENTTLGEAMQLCDERYGHEDWIHSGSLFSPAENAVGYAQEETWRDPRNGYANRSQTRPLGLAACARGCYHCDVMYCRENYCKDEYYIKKYGHFLKGATWVK
;
A
#
# COMPACT_ATOMS: atom_id res chain seq x y z
N MET A 1 5.30 63.65 -3.13
CA MET A 1 4.82 64.40 -4.32
C MET A 1 4.27 63.36 -5.29
N TRP A 2 3.05 63.34 -5.80
CA TRP A 2 1.83 64.16 -5.72
C TRP A 2 0.62 63.21 -5.76
N CYS A 3 -0.52 63.70 -5.28
CA CYS A 3 -1.80 63.00 -5.18
C CYS A 3 -2.72 63.24 -6.41
N LYS A 4 -3.75 62.36 -6.52
CA LYS A 4 -5.13 62.57 -7.04
C LYS A 4 -5.34 62.62 -8.58
N PRO A 5 -6.61 62.54 -9.09
CA PRO A 5 -7.75 61.68 -8.74
C PRO A 5 -8.59 61.20 -9.98
N LEU A 6 -9.66 60.42 -9.70
CA LEU A 6 -10.85 60.05 -10.51
C LEU A 6 -11.52 61.18 -11.33
N PRO A 7 -12.34 60.86 -12.36
CA PRO A 7 -13.81 60.87 -12.15
C PRO A 7 -14.65 59.85 -12.98
N LEU A 8 -15.73 59.35 -12.36
CA LEU A 8 -17.04 59.02 -12.96
C LEU A 8 -17.80 60.35 -13.24
N PRO A 9 -18.79 60.49 -14.17
CA PRO A 9 -20.16 60.01 -13.88
C PRO A 9 -21.17 59.83 -15.06
N CYS A 10 -22.39 59.39 -14.68
CA CYS A 10 -23.72 59.60 -15.29
C CYS A 10 -24.08 58.89 -16.62
N ALA A 11 -25.33 58.58 -16.97
CA ALA A 11 -26.63 58.37 -16.33
C ALA A 11 -27.66 58.16 -17.49
N LEU A 12 -28.77 57.45 -17.26
CA LEU A 12 -30.10 57.59 -17.93
C LEU A 12 -30.15 57.18 -19.44
N GLU A 13 -31.19 56.60 -20.05
CA GLU A 13 -32.56 56.18 -19.71
C GLU A 13 -33.16 55.44 -20.95
N HIS A 14 -34.27 54.73 -20.76
CA HIS A 14 -35.30 54.34 -21.74
C HIS A 14 -34.95 53.45 -22.97
N SER A 15 -35.52 52.23 -23.00
CA SER A 15 -36.72 51.95 -23.83
C SER A 15 -37.16 50.48 -23.76
N CYS A 16 -38.44 50.31 -23.44
CA CYS A 16 -39.20 49.07 -23.53
C CYS A 16 -39.69 48.90 -24.97
N SER A 17 -39.44 47.76 -25.64
CA SER A 17 -40.28 47.29 -26.75
C SER A 17 -39.97 45.85 -27.20
N ARG A 18 -41.06 45.05 -27.20
CA ARG A 18 -41.40 43.94 -28.11
C ARG A 18 -40.68 42.59 -27.97
N LEU A 19 -41.40 41.69 -27.31
CA LEU A 19 -41.50 40.26 -27.60
C LEU A 19 -41.76 39.98 -29.09
N VAL A 20 -40.89 39.19 -29.75
CA VAL A 20 -41.25 38.20 -30.78
C VAL A 20 -40.27 37.04 -30.69
N GLY A 21 -40.81 35.82 -30.77
CA GLY A 21 -40.18 34.56 -30.36
C GLY A 21 -38.85 34.20 -31.03
N ARG A 22 -37.97 33.58 -30.24
CA ARG A 22 -36.87 32.75 -30.72
C ARG A 22 -36.99 31.36 -30.10
N SER A 23 -37.06 30.38 -30.99
CA SER A 23 -36.96 28.95 -30.75
C SER A 23 -35.75 28.64 -29.85
N MET A 24 -35.99 27.91 -28.76
CA MET A 24 -34.93 27.35 -27.92
C MET A 24 -34.22 26.24 -28.71
N ALA A 25 -32.98 26.49 -29.12
CA ALA A 25 -32.09 25.41 -29.52
C ALA A 25 -31.74 24.58 -28.27
N PRO A 26 -31.68 23.23 -28.37
CA PRO A 26 -31.27 22.38 -27.27
C PRO A 26 -29.82 22.68 -26.87
N PRO A 27 -29.45 22.55 -25.58
CA PRO A 27 -28.09 22.78 -25.13
C PRO A 27 -27.11 21.82 -25.82
N PRO A 28 -25.85 22.24 -26.05
CA PRO A 28 -24.83 21.36 -26.59
C PRO A 28 -24.63 20.17 -25.65
N ARG A 29 -24.61 18.97 -26.22
CA ARG A 29 -24.25 17.75 -25.48
C ARG A 29 -22.80 17.90 -25.01
N LEU A 30 -22.60 17.94 -23.69
CA LEU A 30 -21.29 17.75 -23.08
C LEU A 30 -20.70 16.41 -23.56
N PRO A 31 -19.42 16.35 -23.94
CA PRO A 31 -18.78 15.08 -24.28
C PRO A 31 -18.82 14.17 -23.05
N ALA A 32 -19.24 12.92 -23.26
CA ALA A 32 -19.20 11.91 -22.22
C ALA A 32 -17.75 11.75 -21.76
N ALA A 33 -17.52 11.94 -20.45
CA ALA A 33 -16.25 11.59 -19.84
C ALA A 33 -16.00 10.07 -20.05
N PRO A 34 -14.78 9.66 -20.43
CA PRO A 34 -14.47 8.24 -20.63
C PRO A 34 -14.68 7.46 -19.33
N ALA A 35 -15.27 6.27 -19.44
CA ALA A 35 -15.56 5.35 -18.33
C ALA A 35 -14.32 4.96 -17.47
N ALA A 36 -13.11 5.31 -17.91
CA ALA A 36 -11.87 5.13 -17.16
C ALA A 36 -11.83 5.90 -15.82
N VAL A 37 -12.59 6.99 -15.67
CA VAL A 37 -12.61 7.82 -14.45
C VAL A 37 -13.26 7.10 -13.27
N LEU A 38 -14.19 6.16 -13.50
CA LEU A 38 -14.89 5.43 -12.42
C LEU A 38 -14.13 4.19 -11.94
N CYS A 39 -13.21 3.63 -12.73
CA CYS A 39 -12.40 2.47 -12.30
C CYS A 39 -11.27 2.87 -11.33
N GLY A 40 -10.71 4.08 -11.43
CA GLY A 40 -9.65 4.55 -10.52
C GLY A 40 -10.09 4.67 -9.07
N TRP A 41 -11.38 4.99 -8.82
CA TRP A 41 -11.94 5.15 -7.48
C TRP A 41 -12.07 3.83 -6.71
N ALA A 42 -12.33 2.72 -7.40
CA ALA A 42 -12.40 1.40 -6.76
C ALA A 42 -11.00 0.79 -6.49
N PHE A 43 -9.97 1.27 -7.18
CA PHE A 43 -8.67 0.62 -7.23
C PHE A 43 -7.76 0.94 -6.02
N LEU A 44 -7.78 2.18 -5.53
CA LEU A 44 -7.10 2.55 -4.28
C LEU A 44 -7.81 1.98 -3.04
N LEU A 45 -9.14 1.83 -3.08
CA LEU A 45 -9.92 1.13 -2.04
C LEU A 45 -9.71 -0.39 -2.04
N ALA A 46 -9.39 -1.01 -3.19
CA ALA A 46 -9.09 -2.44 -3.26
C ALA A 46 -7.75 -2.81 -2.61
N LEU A 47 -6.81 -1.86 -2.50
CA LEU A 47 -5.56 -2.03 -1.75
C LEU A 47 -5.74 -1.88 -0.23
N SER A 48 -6.88 -1.36 0.23
CA SER A 48 -7.18 -1.12 1.66
C SER A 48 -8.34 -1.98 2.19
N GLN A 49 -8.94 -2.86 1.38
CA GLN A 49 -10.00 -3.75 1.87
C GLN A 49 -9.36 -5.00 2.51
N PRO A 50 -9.55 -5.25 3.82
CA PRO A 50 -9.27 -6.56 4.37
C PRO A 50 -10.20 -7.56 3.67
N VAL A 51 -9.62 -8.55 3.00
CA VAL A 51 -10.39 -9.74 2.60
C VAL A 51 -10.86 -10.39 3.91
N HIS A 52 -12.10 -10.10 4.29
CA HIS A 52 -12.79 -10.82 5.36
C HIS A 52 -13.01 -12.25 4.86
N ALA A 53 -11.99 -13.09 5.00
CA ALA A 53 -12.13 -14.53 4.91
C ALA A 53 -12.93 -14.99 6.14
N SER A 54 -14.26 -15.03 5.98
CA SER A 54 -15.14 -15.69 6.94
C SER A 54 -14.83 -17.18 6.90
N LEU A 55 -14.11 -17.67 7.91
CA LEU A 55 -13.75 -19.07 8.05
C LEU A 55 -14.89 -19.80 8.77
N HIS A 56 -15.98 -20.02 8.05
CA HIS A 56 -17.07 -20.91 8.44
C HIS A 56 -17.44 -21.77 7.23
N ASP A 57 -16.88 -22.98 7.16
CA ASP A 57 -17.66 -24.22 7.06
C ASP A 57 -16.76 -25.45 6.94
N GLY A 58 -17.17 -26.52 7.62
CA GLY A 58 -16.42 -27.75 7.78
C GLY A 58 -16.36 -28.57 6.48
N LEU A 59 -15.14 -29.01 6.14
CA LEU A 59 -14.92 -30.05 5.15
C LEU A 59 -14.98 -31.42 5.84
N GLN A 60 -16.07 -32.15 5.58
CA GLN A 60 -16.08 -33.61 5.66
C GLN A 60 -15.15 -34.15 4.56
N LEU A 61 -14.16 -34.93 4.96
CA LEU A 61 -13.32 -35.71 4.04
C LEU A 61 -14.01 -37.05 3.81
N ASP A 62 -14.38 -37.28 2.55
CA ASP A 62 -14.81 -38.58 2.04
C ASP A 62 -13.56 -39.40 1.66
N GLU A 63 -13.54 -40.66 2.07
CA GLU A 63 -12.46 -41.61 1.78
C GLU A 63 -12.68 -42.23 0.40
N GLY A 64 -11.79 -41.96 -0.56
CA GLY A 64 -11.92 -42.47 -1.94
C GLY A 64 -10.59 -42.58 -2.66
N VAL A 65 -10.06 -43.81 -2.67
CA VAL A 65 -8.85 -44.36 -3.28
C VAL A 65 -8.60 -43.96 -4.74
N GLY A 66 -7.33 -43.71 -5.08
CA GLY A 66 -6.81 -43.69 -6.46
C GLY A 66 -5.30 -43.42 -6.50
N GLU A 67 -4.50 -44.48 -6.46
CA GLU A 67 -3.04 -44.48 -6.60
C GLU A 67 -2.60 -44.00 -8.00
N ASP A 68 -1.75 -42.97 -8.06
CA ASP A 68 -0.53 -42.91 -8.89
C ASP A 68 -0.06 -41.44 -9.05
N HIS A 69 0.94 -41.04 -8.26
CA HIS A 69 2.21 -40.48 -8.74
C HIS A 69 3.05 -39.97 -7.54
N MET A 70 4.01 -40.82 -7.19
CA MET A 70 5.12 -40.59 -6.27
C MET A 70 6.03 -39.46 -6.77
N ALA A 71 5.86 -38.23 -6.26
CA ALA A 71 6.88 -37.18 -6.29
C ALA A 71 6.60 -36.02 -5.31
N LEU A 72 6.36 -36.28 -4.02
CA LEU A 72 6.32 -35.20 -3.00
C LEU A 72 6.39 -35.71 -1.56
N LEU A 73 7.44 -36.45 -1.20
CA LEU A 73 7.76 -36.77 0.20
C LEU A 73 9.26 -36.62 0.50
N GLN A 74 9.73 -35.37 0.50
CA GLN A 74 11.01 -35.01 1.12
C GLN A 74 10.92 -33.74 1.98
N HIS A 75 9.79 -33.53 2.65
CA HIS A 75 9.69 -32.62 3.78
C HIS A 75 9.08 -33.33 5.00
N ARG A 76 9.88 -34.16 5.67
CA ARG A 76 9.60 -34.53 7.07
C ARG A 76 10.87 -34.93 7.81
N ALA A 77 11.53 -33.94 8.40
CA ALA A 77 12.17 -34.02 9.72
C ALA A 77 12.66 -32.62 10.16
N GLN A 78 11.76 -31.63 10.28
CA GLN A 78 12.07 -30.46 11.12
C GLN A 78 11.80 -30.83 12.59
N PRO A 79 12.72 -30.54 13.52
CA PRO A 79 12.60 -30.94 14.92
C PRO A 79 11.42 -30.24 15.61
N ARG A 80 10.63 -31.02 16.36
CA ARG A 80 9.44 -30.60 17.13
C ARG A 80 9.63 -29.36 18.03
N ARG A 81 10.86 -28.92 18.30
CA ARG A 81 11.17 -27.74 19.14
C ARG A 81 10.80 -26.39 18.50
N GLN A 82 10.81 -26.24 17.17
CA GLN A 82 10.47 -24.95 16.55
C GLN A 82 8.94 -24.71 16.41
N ARG A 83 8.12 -25.77 16.37
CA ARG A 83 6.65 -25.64 16.32
C ARG A 83 6.07 -25.04 17.60
N SER A 84 6.64 -25.34 18.77
CA SER A 84 6.13 -24.83 20.05
C SER A 84 6.33 -23.32 20.20
N SER A 85 7.39 -22.75 19.62
CA SER A 85 7.64 -21.30 19.67
C SER A 85 6.68 -20.49 18.79
N ALA A 86 6.36 -20.99 17.60
CA ALA A 86 5.44 -20.32 16.68
C ALA A 86 3.98 -20.36 17.18
N ILE A 87 3.57 -21.46 17.83
CA ILE A 87 2.24 -21.59 18.44
C ILE A 87 2.07 -20.62 19.62
N ALA A 88 3.10 -20.42 20.45
CA ALA A 88 3.06 -19.45 21.54
C ALA A 88 2.90 -18.00 21.05
N HIS A 89 3.59 -17.63 19.96
CA HIS A 89 3.40 -16.32 19.31
C HIS A 89 2.01 -16.16 18.67
N PHE A 90 1.46 -17.21 18.08
CA PHE A 90 0.14 -17.16 17.45
C PHE A 90 -1.01 -17.03 18.47
N SER A 91 -0.91 -17.71 19.62
CA SER A 91 -1.85 -17.51 20.73
C SER A 91 -1.83 -16.08 21.30
N SER A 92 -0.67 -15.41 21.27
CA SER A 92 -0.57 -14.00 21.66
C SER A 92 -1.28 -13.07 20.65
N LEU A 93 -1.20 -13.35 19.34
CA LEU A 93 -1.87 -12.54 18.32
C LEU A 93 -3.40 -12.72 18.29
N SER A 94 -3.91 -13.92 18.55
CA SER A 94 -5.36 -14.14 18.68
C SER A 94 -5.93 -13.51 19.95
N GLN A 95 -5.18 -13.54 21.07
CA GLN A 95 -5.52 -12.77 22.27
C GLN A 95 -5.51 -11.26 22.00
N LEU A 96 -4.57 -10.76 21.18
CA LEU A 96 -4.52 -9.36 20.76
C LEU A 96 -5.78 -8.94 20.00
N LYS A 97 -6.26 -9.76 19.05
CA LYS A 97 -7.52 -9.51 18.33
C LYS A 97 -8.73 -9.43 19.28
N GLY A 98 -8.81 -10.32 20.27
CA GLY A 98 -9.86 -10.29 21.29
C GLY A 98 -9.79 -9.06 22.20
N HIS A 99 -8.58 -8.63 22.57
CA HIS A 99 -8.37 -7.41 23.37
C HIS A 99 -8.74 -6.15 22.59
N VAL A 100 -8.40 -6.10 21.29
CA VAL A 100 -8.77 -4.98 20.42
C VAL A 100 -10.29 -4.92 20.24
N GLY A 101 -10.97 -6.05 20.01
CA GLY A 101 -12.44 -6.09 19.94
C GLY A 101 -13.12 -5.59 21.22
N ASN A 102 -12.67 -6.05 22.39
CA ASN A 102 -13.17 -5.57 23.67
C ASN A 102 -12.84 -4.09 23.93
N LEU A 103 -11.69 -3.62 23.46
CA LEU A 103 -11.31 -2.20 23.55
C LEU A 103 -12.23 -1.32 22.70
N TYR A 104 -12.52 -1.70 21.45
CA TYR A 104 -13.47 -0.97 20.61
C TYR A 104 -14.86 -0.89 21.24
N GLN A 105 -15.32 -1.98 21.86
CA GLN A 105 -16.60 -2.01 22.55
C GLN A 105 -16.58 -1.12 23.80
N THR A 106 -15.53 -1.20 24.61
CA THR A 106 -15.35 -0.37 25.82
C THR A 106 -15.25 1.12 25.46
N LEU A 107 -14.57 1.47 24.37
CA LEU A 107 -14.45 2.84 23.87
C LEU A 107 -15.75 3.35 23.25
N GLY A 108 -16.51 2.48 22.58
CA GLY A 108 -17.86 2.76 22.12
C GLY A 108 -18.81 3.09 23.27
N ASP A 109 -18.72 2.34 24.36
CA ASP A 109 -19.49 2.58 25.58
C ASP A 109 -19.03 3.86 26.30
N ALA A 110 -17.72 4.14 26.33
CA ALA A 110 -17.17 5.37 26.88
C ALA A 110 -17.65 6.63 26.14
N ARG A 111 -17.86 6.55 24.81
CA ARG A 111 -18.38 7.64 23.97
C ARG A 111 -19.83 8.02 24.30
N GLN A 112 -20.59 7.10 24.91
CA GLN A 112 -21.97 7.37 25.33
C GLN A 112 -22.06 7.95 26.75
N SER A 113 -20.95 8.03 27.48
CA SER A 113 -20.93 8.64 28.81
C SER A 113 -21.04 10.16 28.70
N PRO A 114 -22.09 10.80 29.27
CA PRO A 114 -22.20 12.25 29.27
C PRO A 114 -21.04 12.84 30.08
N GLY A 115 -20.04 13.41 29.39
CA GLY A 115 -18.86 14.03 29.99
C GLY A 115 -17.52 13.45 29.57
N SER A 116 -17.46 12.39 28.75
CA SER A 116 -16.19 11.95 28.16
C SER A 116 -15.89 12.75 26.89
N ASN A 117 -14.75 13.45 26.86
CA ASN A 117 -14.24 14.16 25.69
C ASN A 117 -13.27 13.29 24.87
N VAL A 118 -13.43 11.95 24.89
CA VAL A 118 -12.56 11.06 24.13
C VAL A 118 -12.95 11.15 22.66
N THR A 119 -12.04 11.65 21.84
CA THR A 119 -12.24 11.81 20.40
C THR A 119 -11.88 10.52 19.65
N THR A 120 -12.34 10.37 18.41
CA THR A 120 -11.89 9.28 17.52
C THR A 120 -10.38 9.31 17.30
N GLU A 121 -9.77 10.51 17.32
CA GLU A 121 -8.33 10.69 17.24
C GLU A 121 -7.62 10.09 18.45
N ASP A 122 -8.12 10.32 19.67
CA ASP A 122 -7.51 9.75 20.88
C ASP A 122 -7.47 8.21 20.81
N ILE A 123 -8.55 7.61 20.30
CA ILE A 123 -8.65 6.15 20.10
C ILE A 123 -7.64 5.68 19.05
N PHE A 124 -7.58 6.37 17.91
CA PHE A 124 -6.66 6.04 16.82
C PHE A 124 -5.20 6.13 17.29
N CYS A 125 -4.83 7.21 17.98
CA CYS A 125 -3.47 7.41 18.50
C CYS A 125 -3.11 6.47 19.63
N TYR A 126 -4.10 6.00 20.39
CA TYR A 126 -3.87 4.93 21.35
C TYR A 126 -3.48 3.61 20.66
N MET A 127 -4.14 3.26 19.54
CA MET A 127 -3.84 2.03 18.79
C MET A 127 -2.61 2.14 17.89
N TYR A 128 -2.39 3.31 17.30
CA TYR A 128 -1.36 3.57 16.29
C TYR A 128 -0.50 4.80 16.67
N PRO A 129 0.17 4.82 17.84
CA PRO A 129 0.85 6.00 18.35
C PRO A 129 1.97 6.52 17.43
N GLY A 130 2.57 5.65 16.61
CA GLY A 130 3.55 6.05 15.59
C GLY A 130 2.93 6.87 14.45
N TYR A 131 1.69 6.59 14.06
CA TYR A 131 0.99 7.31 12.98
C TYR A 131 0.50 8.70 13.40
N CYS A 132 0.42 8.98 14.71
CA CYS A 132 0.07 10.30 15.24
C CYS A 132 1.26 11.24 15.45
N LYS A 133 2.44 10.85 15.01
CA LYS A 133 3.65 11.67 15.09
C LYS A 133 4.19 11.89 13.68
N ALA A 134 5.02 12.91 13.53
CA ALA A 134 5.81 13.06 12.33
C ALA A 134 6.63 11.77 12.06
N PRO A 135 6.76 11.34 10.80
CA PRO A 135 6.33 12.05 9.58
C PRO A 135 4.89 11.76 9.11
N PHE A 136 4.09 11.00 9.87
CA PHE A 136 2.78 10.52 9.41
C PHE A 136 1.61 11.43 9.75
N SER A 137 1.56 12.01 10.96
CA SER A 137 0.54 12.96 11.42
C SER A 137 -0.91 12.66 10.92
N CYS A 138 -1.31 11.38 11.02
CA CYS A 138 -2.52 10.88 10.38
C CYS A 138 -3.83 11.51 10.87
N PRO A 139 -4.04 11.79 12.17
CA PRO A 139 -5.26 12.46 12.62
C PRO A 139 -5.42 13.88 12.06
N GLU A 140 -4.34 14.65 12.00
CA GLU A 140 -4.34 15.99 11.42
C GLU A 140 -4.62 15.93 9.92
N PHE A 141 -3.94 15.02 9.23
CA PHE A 141 -4.14 14.76 7.80
C PHE A 141 -5.59 14.37 7.48
N ALA A 142 -6.18 13.44 8.24
CA ALA A 142 -7.53 12.96 8.04
C ALA A 142 -8.60 14.06 8.19
N ARG A 143 -8.37 15.04 9.07
CA ARG A 143 -9.32 16.14 9.29
C ARG A 143 -9.28 17.20 8.19
N ASN A 144 -8.08 17.57 7.76
CA ASN A 144 -7.89 18.83 7.07
C ASN A 144 -7.53 18.65 5.59
N GLU A 145 -6.78 17.60 5.26
CA GLU A 145 -6.02 17.56 4.01
C GLU A 145 -6.26 16.30 3.18
N ALA A 146 -6.80 15.23 3.78
CA ALA A 146 -6.96 13.93 3.15
C ALA A 146 -7.60 13.97 1.74
N HIS A 147 -8.68 14.75 1.56
CA HIS A 147 -9.33 14.85 0.26
C HIS A 147 -8.49 15.60 -0.78
N GLU A 148 -7.88 16.72 -0.40
CA GLU A 148 -7.02 17.50 -1.29
C GLU A 148 -5.76 16.71 -1.67
N LYS A 149 -5.12 16.08 -0.68
CA LYS A 149 -3.94 15.24 -0.85
C LYS A 149 -4.21 14.03 -1.72
N PHE A 150 -5.35 13.39 -1.57
CA PHE A 150 -5.75 12.28 -2.44
C PHE A 150 -5.88 12.74 -3.91
N ASN A 151 -6.48 13.90 -4.16
CA ASN A 151 -6.55 14.47 -5.51
C ASN A 151 -5.15 14.85 -6.03
N GLU A 152 -4.28 15.36 -5.17
CA GLU A 152 -2.88 15.63 -5.50
C GLU A 152 -2.16 14.35 -5.91
N TRP A 153 -2.28 13.25 -5.16
CA TRP A 153 -1.66 11.98 -5.49
C TRP A 153 -2.17 11.37 -6.80
N ILE A 154 -3.48 11.48 -7.06
CA ILE A 154 -4.09 11.05 -8.32
C ILE A 154 -3.47 11.79 -9.52
N VAL A 155 -3.14 13.06 -9.36
CA VAL A 155 -2.61 13.89 -10.45
C VAL A 155 -1.10 13.82 -10.55
N ASN A 156 -0.39 13.92 -9.42
CA ASN A 156 1.07 14.10 -9.37
C ASN A 156 1.83 12.86 -8.90
N GLY A 157 1.15 11.80 -8.49
CA GLY A 157 1.77 10.61 -7.89
C GLY A 157 2.00 10.76 -6.39
N LEU A 158 2.53 9.69 -5.77
CA LEU A 158 2.68 9.59 -4.31
C LEU A 158 3.94 10.30 -3.76
N ALA A 159 4.81 10.79 -4.65
CA ALA A 159 6.01 11.53 -4.26
C ALA A 159 6.16 12.83 -5.07
N PRO A 160 5.18 13.74 -4.99
CA PRO A 160 5.23 14.99 -5.74
C PRO A 160 6.49 15.77 -5.35
N GLY A 161 7.28 16.19 -6.36
CA GLY A 161 8.55 16.90 -6.13
C GLY A 161 9.72 16.01 -5.70
N GLY A 162 9.60 14.69 -5.86
CA GLY A 162 10.68 13.75 -5.61
C GLY A 162 10.87 13.41 -4.14
N ILE A 163 9.90 13.69 -3.27
CA ILE A 163 9.93 13.32 -1.86
C ILE A 163 8.69 12.46 -1.56
N PRO A 164 8.85 11.24 -1.02
CA PRO A 164 7.71 10.41 -0.63
C PRO A 164 6.79 11.10 0.38
N ASP A 165 5.48 11.11 0.09
CA ASP A 165 4.47 11.57 1.03
C ASP A 165 4.06 10.43 1.97
N LEU A 166 4.59 10.43 3.18
CA LEU A 166 4.35 9.36 4.16
C LEU A 166 2.92 9.34 4.71
N HIS A 167 2.10 10.37 4.45
CA HIS A 167 0.67 10.34 4.79
C HIS A 167 -0.10 9.26 4.01
N VAL A 168 0.45 8.74 2.90
CA VAL A 168 -0.15 7.60 2.18
C VAL A 168 -0.38 6.39 3.09
N TRP A 169 0.46 6.21 4.11
CA TRP A 169 0.35 5.11 5.06
C TRP A 169 -0.78 5.25 6.08
N CYS A 170 -1.38 6.45 6.18
CA CYS A 170 -2.58 6.66 7.00
C CYS A 170 -3.80 5.86 6.51
N TYR A 171 -3.76 5.36 5.28
CA TYR A 171 -4.78 4.47 4.70
C TYR A 171 -4.43 2.97 4.79
N SER A 172 -3.30 2.62 5.41
CA SER A 172 -2.81 1.26 5.54
C SER A 172 -2.50 0.92 7.00
N GLU A 173 -3.54 0.93 7.83
CA GLU A 173 -3.46 0.60 9.26
C GLU A 173 -2.88 -0.80 9.49
N GLU A 174 -3.17 -1.74 8.58
CA GLU A 174 -2.62 -3.10 8.58
C GLU A 174 -1.09 -3.14 8.45
N SER A 175 -0.49 -2.07 7.93
CA SER A 175 0.96 -1.93 7.78
C SER A 175 1.64 -1.15 8.91
N TYR A 176 0.89 -0.69 9.92
CA TYR A 176 1.39 0.18 11.00
C TYR A 176 2.69 -0.31 11.65
N GLN A 177 2.73 -1.56 12.08
CA GLN A 177 3.89 -2.08 12.83
C GLN A 177 5.16 -2.14 11.97
N TYR A 178 5.00 -2.38 10.66
CA TYR A 178 6.08 -2.41 9.69
C TYR A 178 6.58 -0.99 9.42
N ILE A 179 5.67 -0.09 9.05
CA ILE A 179 5.99 1.24 8.55
C ILE A 179 6.48 2.19 9.65
N SER A 180 5.92 2.11 10.86
CA SER A 180 6.40 2.91 11.99
C SER A 180 7.86 2.60 12.37
N ARG A 181 8.28 1.34 12.24
CA ARG A 181 9.68 0.93 12.46
C ARG A 181 10.59 1.34 11.31
N CYS A 182 10.12 1.12 10.08
CA CYS A 182 10.80 1.55 8.87
C CYS A 182 11.14 3.05 8.92
N ALA A 183 10.14 3.90 9.20
CA ALA A 183 10.32 5.35 9.25
C ALA A 183 11.21 5.84 10.41
N THR A 184 11.43 5.03 11.44
CA THR A 184 12.35 5.34 12.55
C THR A 184 13.76 4.78 12.33
N GLY A 185 14.02 4.14 11.18
CA GLY A 185 15.32 3.56 10.81
C GLY A 185 15.55 2.15 11.35
N ASP A 186 14.59 1.52 12.03
CA ASP A 186 14.69 0.13 12.48
C ASP A 186 14.33 -0.84 11.34
N LEU A 187 15.21 -0.93 10.34
CA LEU A 187 14.95 -1.69 9.12
C LEU A 187 14.86 -3.20 9.39
N ILE A 188 15.70 -3.74 10.27
CA ILE A 188 15.69 -5.16 10.64
C ILE A 188 14.43 -5.49 11.45
N GLY A 189 14.02 -4.65 12.40
CA GLY A 189 12.79 -4.86 13.16
C GLY A 189 11.56 -4.79 12.25
N ALA A 190 11.53 -3.83 11.32
CA ALA A 190 10.49 -3.72 10.30
C ALA A 190 10.43 -4.98 9.43
N ALA A 191 11.57 -5.44 8.91
CA ALA A 191 11.72 -6.67 8.12
C ALA A 191 11.14 -7.89 8.83
N LYS A 192 11.51 -8.12 10.08
CA LYS A 192 11.04 -9.27 10.88
C LYS A 192 9.53 -9.23 11.09
N ILE A 193 8.98 -8.07 11.44
CA ILE A 193 7.54 -7.92 11.67
C ILE A 193 6.75 -8.16 10.38
N ARG A 194 7.18 -7.57 9.26
CA ARG A 194 6.51 -7.77 7.98
C ARG A 194 6.48 -9.26 7.61
N TYR A 195 7.62 -9.95 7.76
CA TYR A 195 7.71 -11.39 7.49
C TYR A 195 6.78 -12.22 8.37
N LEU A 196 6.78 -11.96 9.67
CA LEU A 196 5.91 -12.68 10.61
C LEU A 196 4.43 -12.49 10.28
N LEU A 197 4.00 -11.26 9.97
CA LEU A 197 2.62 -10.97 9.57
C LEU A 197 2.25 -11.65 8.25
N THR A 198 3.12 -11.57 7.24
CA THR A 198 2.93 -12.24 5.95
C THR A 198 2.83 -13.76 6.12
N ARG A 199 3.74 -14.39 6.87
CA ARG A 199 3.73 -15.84 7.12
C ARG A 199 2.56 -16.30 7.99
N ALA A 200 2.02 -15.42 8.82
CA ALA A 200 0.80 -15.67 9.58
C ALA A 200 -0.49 -15.52 8.75
N GLY A 201 -0.38 -15.16 7.45
CA GLY A 201 -1.51 -14.98 6.55
C GLY A 201 -2.28 -13.68 6.77
N TYR A 202 -1.69 -12.70 7.47
CA TYR A 202 -2.36 -11.43 7.79
C TYR A 202 -2.70 -10.63 6.53
N PHE A 203 -1.85 -10.70 5.49
CA PHE A 203 -2.07 -10.08 4.18
C PHE A 203 -2.68 -11.05 3.15
N GLY A 204 -3.29 -12.15 3.61
CA GLY A 204 -3.81 -13.22 2.79
C GLY A 204 -2.87 -14.44 2.70
N GLY A 205 -3.46 -15.62 2.48
CA GLY A 205 -2.75 -16.90 2.55
C GLY A 205 -1.63 -17.09 1.53
N LEU A 206 -1.59 -16.28 0.46
CA LEU A 206 -0.60 -16.38 -0.61
C LEU A 206 0.36 -15.19 -0.66
N ALA A 207 0.25 -14.22 0.26
CA ALA A 207 1.13 -13.06 0.31
C ALA A 207 2.61 -13.45 0.45
N HIS A 208 2.88 -14.57 1.13
CA HIS A 208 4.24 -15.09 1.26
C HIS A 208 4.86 -15.59 -0.06
N GLU A 209 4.07 -16.05 -1.02
CA GLU A 209 4.57 -16.45 -2.35
C GLU A 209 4.80 -15.22 -3.25
N THR A 210 3.90 -14.23 -3.18
CA THR A 210 4.05 -12.96 -3.91
C THR A 210 5.24 -12.16 -3.40
N ASP A 211 5.39 -12.02 -2.09
CA ASP A 211 6.53 -11.32 -1.47
C ASP A 211 7.84 -12.05 -1.81
N GLY A 212 7.85 -13.39 -1.72
CA GLY A 212 9.01 -14.19 -2.05
C GLY A 212 9.46 -13.99 -3.49
N SER A 213 8.57 -14.19 -4.48
CA SER A 213 8.89 -13.96 -5.89
C SER A 213 9.32 -12.51 -6.18
N LEU A 214 8.66 -11.52 -5.58
CA LEU A 214 9.01 -10.10 -5.67
C LEU A 214 10.47 -9.84 -5.26
N CYS A 215 10.91 -10.40 -4.12
CA CYS A 215 12.28 -10.24 -3.61
C CYS A 215 13.36 -10.68 -4.62
N PHE A 216 13.12 -11.77 -5.35
CA PHE A 216 14.10 -12.29 -6.32
C PHE A 216 13.98 -11.60 -7.69
N LEU A 217 12.76 -11.31 -8.15
CA LEU A 217 12.52 -10.64 -9.44
C LEU A 217 12.99 -9.18 -9.45
N GLU A 218 12.73 -8.46 -8.36
CA GLU A 218 13.26 -7.12 -8.19
C GLU A 218 14.71 -7.12 -7.73
N GLY A 219 15.38 -8.27 -7.59
CA GLY A 219 16.81 -8.32 -7.28
C GLY A 219 17.19 -7.81 -5.88
N TYR A 220 16.23 -7.69 -4.96
CA TYR A 220 16.48 -7.22 -3.60
C TYR A 220 17.43 -8.15 -2.82
N CYS A 221 17.49 -9.44 -3.17
CA CYS A 221 18.43 -10.38 -2.57
C CYS A 221 19.90 -10.13 -2.91
N ALA A 222 20.18 -9.45 -4.03
CA ALA A 222 21.53 -9.14 -4.47
C ALA A 222 21.88 -7.65 -4.25
N ASP A 223 20.93 -6.84 -3.76
CA ASP A 223 21.14 -5.43 -3.47
C ASP A 223 22.03 -5.27 -2.22
N THR A 224 23.26 -4.81 -2.44
CA THR A 224 24.23 -4.52 -1.39
C THR A 224 24.30 -3.03 -1.02
N ASP A 225 23.60 -2.18 -1.77
CA ASP A 225 23.62 -0.73 -1.58
C ASP A 225 22.74 -0.32 -0.39
N VAL A 226 21.67 -1.08 -0.14
CA VAL A 226 20.91 -0.95 1.10
C VAL A 226 21.64 -1.63 2.26
N SER A 227 22.02 -0.86 3.27
CA SER A 227 22.50 -1.33 4.57
C SER A 227 21.44 -1.19 5.67
N GLU A 228 21.72 -1.72 6.88
CA GLU A 228 20.87 -1.58 8.08
C GLU A 228 20.66 -0.12 8.51
N ASN A 229 21.54 0.78 8.09
CA ASN A 229 21.51 2.20 8.45
C ASN A 229 21.04 3.11 7.31
N THR A 230 20.56 2.53 6.21
CA THR A 230 20.09 3.31 5.05
C THR A 230 18.96 4.22 5.46
N THR A 231 19.16 5.51 5.26
CA THR A 231 18.16 6.54 5.53
C THR A 231 17.15 6.64 4.38
N LEU A 232 16.00 7.27 4.63
CA LEU A 232 15.02 7.56 3.57
C LEU A 232 15.64 8.37 2.42
N GLY A 233 16.49 9.36 2.74
CA GLY A 233 17.15 10.19 1.72
C GLY A 233 18.10 9.41 0.83
N GLU A 234 18.89 8.48 1.40
CA GLU A 234 19.74 7.57 0.61
C GLU A 234 18.88 6.61 -0.21
N ALA A 235 17.79 6.08 0.36
CA ALA A 235 16.88 5.21 -0.36
C ALA A 235 16.25 5.87 -1.60
N MET A 236 15.97 7.17 -1.54
CA MET A 236 15.47 7.94 -2.69
C MET A 236 16.50 8.02 -3.83
N GLN A 237 17.79 8.16 -3.51
CA GLN A 237 18.85 8.13 -4.52
C GLN A 237 18.96 6.74 -5.15
N LEU A 238 18.85 5.68 -4.36
CA LEU A 238 18.79 4.31 -4.87
C LEU A 238 17.57 4.09 -5.78
N CYS A 239 16.43 4.71 -5.47
CA CYS A 239 15.25 4.71 -6.34
C CYS A 239 15.50 5.42 -7.67
N ASP A 240 16.15 6.59 -7.66
CA ASP A 240 16.54 7.30 -8.89
C ASP A 240 17.45 6.43 -9.77
N GLU A 241 18.45 5.80 -9.18
CA GLU A 241 19.39 4.95 -9.90
C GLU A 241 18.74 3.68 -10.45
N ARG A 242 17.85 3.06 -9.67
CA ARG A 242 17.26 1.76 -10.01
C ARG A 242 16.11 1.88 -11.00
N TYR A 243 15.28 2.89 -10.83
CA TYR A 243 14.00 2.99 -11.52
C TYR A 243 13.85 4.21 -12.41
N GLY A 244 14.75 5.20 -12.29
CA GLY A 244 14.63 6.49 -12.95
C GLY A 244 13.71 7.43 -12.17
N HIS A 245 14.17 8.66 -11.95
CA HIS A 245 13.47 9.66 -11.14
C HIS A 245 12.01 9.85 -11.56
N GLU A 246 11.78 10.13 -12.84
CA GLU A 246 10.42 10.38 -13.37
C GLU A 246 9.48 9.19 -13.17
N ASP A 247 9.96 7.95 -13.29
CA ASP A 247 9.07 6.79 -13.22
C ASP A 247 8.52 6.59 -11.80
N TRP A 248 9.35 6.74 -10.76
CA TRP A 248 8.91 6.44 -9.40
C TRP A 248 8.16 7.59 -8.76
N ILE A 249 8.49 8.85 -9.06
CA ILE A 249 7.80 10.00 -8.45
C ILE A 249 6.33 10.09 -8.89
N HIS A 250 6.03 9.68 -10.13
CA HIS A 250 4.68 9.67 -10.69
C HIS A 250 3.92 8.38 -10.37
N SER A 251 4.50 7.43 -9.63
CA SER A 251 3.81 6.20 -9.25
C SER A 251 2.51 6.51 -8.50
N GLY A 252 1.39 5.95 -8.96
CA GLY A 252 0.05 6.21 -8.45
C GLY A 252 -0.71 7.34 -9.16
N SER A 253 -0.04 8.11 -10.03
CA SER A 253 -0.68 9.13 -10.88
C SER A 253 -1.51 8.48 -12.00
N LEU A 254 -2.64 9.11 -12.35
CA LEU A 254 -3.40 8.81 -13.58
C LEU A 254 -2.60 9.03 -14.87
N PHE A 255 -1.51 9.78 -14.80
CA PHE A 255 -0.64 10.06 -15.94
C PHE A 255 0.62 9.18 -15.95
N SER A 256 0.77 8.28 -14.97
CA SER A 256 1.83 7.27 -15.04
C SER A 256 1.64 6.37 -16.26
N PRO A 257 2.73 5.92 -16.92
CA PRO A 257 2.63 4.92 -17.97
C PRO A 257 1.83 3.71 -17.46
N ALA A 258 0.96 3.14 -18.30
CA ALA A 258 0.06 2.07 -17.87
C ALA A 258 0.83 0.86 -17.34
N GLU A 259 1.98 0.55 -17.92
CA GLU A 259 2.91 -0.50 -17.49
C GLU A 259 3.50 -0.28 -16.09
N ASN A 260 3.46 0.95 -15.56
CA ASN A 260 3.94 1.32 -14.23
C ASN A 260 2.81 1.39 -13.20
N ALA A 261 1.54 1.30 -13.61
CA ALA A 261 0.42 1.32 -12.68
C ALA A 261 0.38 0.04 -11.85
N VAL A 262 0.35 0.18 -10.52
CA VAL A 262 0.06 -0.94 -9.61
C VAL A 262 -1.27 -1.53 -10.05
N GLY A 263 -1.31 -2.81 -10.42
CA GLY A 263 -2.54 -3.41 -10.95
C GLY A 263 -2.52 -3.80 -12.42
N TYR A 264 -1.69 -3.15 -13.24
CA TYR A 264 -1.58 -3.47 -14.67
C TYR A 264 -1.25 -4.96 -14.90
N ALA A 265 -0.42 -5.51 -14.02
CA ALA A 265 -0.02 -6.90 -14.04
C ALA A 265 -1.15 -7.89 -13.66
N GLN A 266 -2.27 -7.44 -13.08
CA GLN A 266 -3.27 -8.33 -12.49
C GLN A 266 -3.86 -9.34 -13.48
N GLU A 267 -4.08 -8.96 -14.74
CA GLU A 267 -4.65 -9.90 -15.72
C GLU A 267 -3.73 -11.09 -16.03
N GLU A 268 -2.41 -10.93 -15.87
CA GLU A 268 -1.43 -12.00 -16.09
C GLU A 268 -0.96 -12.66 -14.78
N THR A 269 -0.88 -11.92 -13.67
CA THR A 269 -0.33 -12.40 -12.39
C THR A 269 -1.22 -13.39 -11.67
N TRP A 270 -2.54 -13.35 -11.91
CA TRP A 270 -3.49 -14.17 -11.15
C TRP A 270 -3.73 -15.57 -11.73
N ARG A 271 -3.00 -15.99 -12.78
CA ARG A 271 -3.17 -17.33 -13.34
C ARG A 271 -2.86 -18.45 -12.34
N ASP A 272 -1.88 -18.26 -11.44
CA ASP A 272 -1.68 -19.13 -10.27
C ASP A 272 -0.95 -18.40 -9.12
N PRO A 273 -1.67 -17.86 -8.13
CA PRO A 273 -1.06 -17.13 -7.03
C PRO A 273 -0.18 -17.99 -6.11
N ARG A 274 -0.21 -19.33 -6.25
CA ARG A 274 0.71 -20.23 -5.52
C ARG A 274 2.14 -20.19 -6.05
N ASN A 275 2.35 -19.61 -7.23
CA ASN A 275 3.66 -19.47 -7.85
C ASN A 275 4.23 -18.05 -7.74
N GLY A 276 3.53 -17.11 -7.11
CA GLY A 276 3.96 -15.72 -7.04
C GLY A 276 4.00 -15.06 -8.42
N TYR A 277 4.81 -14.01 -8.56
CA TYR A 277 5.07 -13.33 -9.82
C TYR A 277 6.00 -14.15 -10.72
N ALA A 278 5.79 -14.07 -12.02
CA ALA A 278 6.52 -14.82 -13.04
C ALA A 278 7.67 -14.02 -13.69
N ASN A 279 7.60 -12.69 -13.68
CA ASN A 279 8.59 -11.84 -14.34
C ASN A 279 8.60 -10.41 -13.75
N ARG A 280 9.62 -9.63 -14.15
CA ARG A 280 9.84 -8.29 -13.61
C ARG A 280 8.79 -7.27 -14.06
N SER A 281 8.16 -7.41 -15.22
CA SER A 281 7.11 -6.46 -15.62
C SER A 281 5.89 -6.53 -14.68
N GLN A 282 5.71 -7.64 -13.97
CA GLN A 282 4.69 -7.78 -12.94
C GLN A 282 5.06 -7.12 -11.60
N THR A 283 6.36 -7.08 -11.28
CA THR A 283 6.86 -6.60 -9.98
C THR A 283 7.35 -5.15 -10.03
N ARG A 284 7.73 -4.65 -11.21
CA ARG A 284 8.26 -3.30 -11.40
C ARG A 284 7.32 -2.21 -10.83
N PRO A 285 6.00 -2.23 -11.08
CA PRO A 285 5.06 -1.27 -10.47
C PRO A 285 5.11 -1.26 -8.94
N LEU A 286 5.36 -2.42 -8.31
CA LEU A 286 5.45 -2.53 -6.85
C LEU A 286 6.73 -1.90 -6.32
N GLY A 287 7.85 -2.07 -7.04
CA GLY A 287 9.11 -1.39 -6.73
C GLY A 287 9.02 0.13 -6.86
N LEU A 288 8.38 0.62 -7.93
CA LEU A 288 8.07 2.05 -8.11
C LEU A 288 7.20 2.59 -6.96
N ALA A 289 6.14 1.87 -6.61
CA ALA A 289 5.27 2.26 -5.50
C ALA A 289 5.98 2.17 -4.14
N ALA A 290 6.94 1.26 -3.95
CA ALA A 290 7.76 1.21 -2.75
C ALA A 290 8.65 2.45 -2.60
N CYS A 291 9.24 2.91 -3.70
CA CYS A 291 9.97 4.17 -3.76
C CYS A 291 9.08 5.37 -3.46
N ALA A 292 7.95 5.49 -4.15
CA ALA A 292 7.04 6.62 -4.01
C ALA A 292 6.39 6.71 -2.62
N ARG A 293 6.19 5.57 -1.94
CA ARG A 293 5.71 5.52 -0.56
C ARG A 293 6.82 5.56 0.50
N GLY A 294 8.09 5.67 0.07
CA GLY A 294 9.23 5.80 0.98
C GLY A 294 9.59 4.52 1.76
N CYS A 295 9.23 3.34 1.27
CA CYS A 295 9.52 2.06 1.94
C CYS A 295 10.50 1.15 1.18
N TYR A 296 11.11 1.60 0.07
CA TYR A 296 12.05 0.81 -0.75
C TYR A 296 13.14 0.10 0.08
N HIS A 297 13.91 0.87 0.86
CA HIS A 297 14.99 0.34 1.71
C HIS A 297 14.49 -0.68 2.76
N CYS A 298 13.27 -0.50 3.25
CA CYS A 298 12.64 -1.43 4.18
C CYS A 298 12.20 -2.73 3.49
N ASP A 299 11.71 -2.65 2.25
CA ASP A 299 11.36 -3.82 1.45
C ASP A 299 12.60 -4.62 1.04
N VAL A 300 13.71 -3.94 0.71
CA VAL A 300 15.00 -4.60 0.44
C VAL A 300 15.50 -5.32 1.69
N MET A 301 15.52 -4.65 2.84
CA MET A 301 15.93 -5.27 4.10
C MET A 301 15.00 -6.43 4.51
N TYR A 302 13.68 -6.26 4.32
CA TYR A 302 12.67 -7.30 4.50
C TYR A 302 12.99 -8.56 3.70
N CYS A 303 13.31 -8.41 2.42
CA CYS A 303 13.70 -9.51 1.57
C CYS A 303 15.01 -10.16 2.03
N ARG A 304 16.06 -9.36 2.23
CA ARG A 304 17.40 -9.84 2.60
C ARG A 304 17.42 -10.59 3.92
N GLU A 305 16.70 -10.10 4.92
CA GLU A 305 16.68 -10.72 6.25
C GLU A 305 15.83 -11.98 6.33
N ASN A 306 14.93 -12.21 5.37
CA ASN A 306 13.98 -13.32 5.43
C ASN A 306 14.04 -14.20 4.18
N TYR A 307 13.42 -13.79 3.08
CA TYR A 307 13.27 -14.61 1.87
C TYR A 307 14.59 -15.04 1.23
N CYS A 308 15.59 -14.15 1.24
CA CYS A 308 16.88 -14.42 0.61
C CYS A 308 17.75 -15.41 1.41
N LYS A 309 17.35 -15.74 2.65
CA LYS A 309 18.02 -16.72 3.53
C LYS A 309 17.20 -18.01 3.67
N ASP A 310 15.97 -18.05 3.18
CA ASP A 310 15.07 -19.20 3.29
C ASP A 310 15.25 -20.15 2.10
N GLU A 311 15.71 -21.37 2.38
CA GLU A 311 16.02 -22.41 1.39
C GLU A 311 14.85 -22.71 0.44
N TYR A 312 13.61 -22.61 0.91
CA TYR A 312 12.43 -22.84 0.08
C TYR A 312 12.37 -21.80 -1.05
N TYR A 313 12.49 -20.51 -0.72
CA TYR A 313 12.39 -19.43 -1.70
C TYR A 313 13.64 -19.32 -2.56
N ILE A 314 14.82 -19.59 -2.01
CA ILE A 314 16.05 -19.67 -2.81
C ILE A 314 15.91 -20.77 -3.87
N LYS A 315 15.43 -21.96 -3.49
CA LYS A 315 15.23 -23.07 -4.43
C LYS A 315 14.18 -22.73 -5.49
N LYS A 316 13.08 -22.09 -5.09
CA LYS A 316 11.95 -21.79 -5.97
C LYS A 316 12.23 -20.61 -6.91
N TYR A 317 12.77 -19.51 -6.39
CA TYR A 317 12.88 -18.22 -7.08
C TYR A 317 14.31 -17.74 -7.35
N GLY A 318 15.33 -18.40 -6.77
CA GLY A 318 16.74 -18.02 -6.93
C GLY A 318 17.23 -18.01 -8.38
N HIS A 319 16.52 -18.68 -9.30
CA HIS A 319 16.83 -18.65 -10.72
C HIS A 319 16.59 -17.27 -11.37
N PHE A 320 15.74 -16.40 -10.79
CA PHE A 320 15.51 -15.05 -11.30
C PHE A 320 16.72 -14.10 -11.13
N LEU A 321 17.65 -14.43 -10.23
CA LEU A 321 18.88 -13.64 -10.05
C LEU A 321 19.93 -13.94 -11.14
N LYS A 322 19.78 -15.06 -11.88
CA LYS A 322 20.76 -15.44 -12.91
C LYS A 322 20.53 -14.59 -14.16
N GLY A 323 21.51 -13.76 -14.50
CA GLY A 323 21.45 -12.91 -15.70
C GLY A 323 20.64 -11.62 -15.52
N ALA A 324 20.30 -11.27 -14.27
CA ALA A 324 19.69 -9.98 -13.96
C ALA A 324 20.70 -8.85 -14.20
N THR A 325 20.60 -8.16 -15.34
CA THR A 325 21.49 -7.04 -15.72
C THR A 325 21.18 -5.74 -14.96
N TRP A 326 20.10 -5.72 -14.18
CA TRP A 326 19.67 -4.58 -13.35
C TRP A 326 20.20 -4.65 -11.92
N VAL A 327 20.96 -5.70 -11.58
CA VAL A 327 21.77 -5.75 -10.36
C VAL A 327 23.14 -5.19 -10.75
N LYS A 328 23.50 -4.03 -10.20
CA LYS A 328 24.83 -3.45 -10.39
C LYS A 328 25.92 -4.33 -9.76
#